data_AF-A0A8S3HXY5-F1
#
_entry.id   AF-A0A8S3HXY5-F1
#
_cell.length_a   1.000
_cell.length_b   1.000
_cell.length_c   1.000
_cell.angle_alpha   90.00
_cell.angle_beta   90.00
_cell.angle_gamma   90.00
#
_symmetry.space_group_name_H-M   'P 1'
#
loop_
_entity.id
_entity.type
_entity.pdbx_description
1 polymer ?
#
loop_
_entity_poly.entity_id
_entity_poly.type
_entity_poly.pdbx_seq_one_letter_code
_entity_poly.pdbx_strand_id
1 'polypeptide(L)'
;MGSYASKGHGSSRNLQLHVPKYDLNHFGVITVLFNPIKYRSRYESYHKFDEHMTRSGVTLLTVECIFPESETLGLAKQKFEITRESDPRHLQIEAPSVLWLKENLINIAAKRLPAYVEYIAWLDADIEFEVSLHSFD
;
A
#
# COMPACT_ATOMS: atom_id res chain seq x y z
N MET A 1 43.79 -41.97 4.49
CA MET A 1 42.33 -41.87 4.68
C MET A 1 41.93 -40.42 4.47
N GLY A 2 41.50 -40.11 3.26
CA GLY A 2 41.14 -38.75 2.85
C GLY A 2 40.73 -38.79 1.38
N SER A 3 39.45 -38.58 1.13
CA SER A 3 38.94 -38.07 -0.13
C SER A 3 37.54 -37.55 0.11
N TYR A 4 37.38 -36.24 -0.05
CA TYR A 4 36.10 -35.55 -0.11
C TYR A 4 35.40 -35.98 -1.41
N ALA A 5 34.22 -36.58 -1.29
CA ALA A 5 33.31 -36.78 -2.41
C ALA A 5 32.28 -35.65 -2.41
N SER A 6 32.40 -34.74 -3.37
CA SER A 6 31.38 -33.78 -3.73
C SER A 6 30.17 -34.53 -4.31
N LYS A 7 29.00 -34.39 -3.69
CA LYS A 7 27.73 -34.84 -4.29
C LYS A 7 26.96 -33.65 -4.85
N GLY A 8 27.10 -33.51 -6.17
CA GLY A 8 26.04 -33.28 -7.15
C GLY A 8 24.86 -32.35 -6.81
N HIS A 9 24.86 -31.19 -7.47
CA HIS A 9 23.78 -30.71 -8.35
C HIS A 9 22.33 -30.96 -7.87
N GLY A 10 21.84 -30.09 -7.00
CA GLY A 10 20.41 -29.81 -6.93
C GLY A 10 20.02 -28.96 -8.13
N SER A 11 19.37 -29.56 -9.12
CA SER A 11 18.71 -28.85 -10.21
C SER A 11 17.69 -27.88 -9.62
N SER A 12 17.95 -26.57 -9.74
CA SER A 12 16.98 -25.52 -9.45
C SER A 12 15.82 -25.67 -10.43
N ARG A 13 14.83 -26.49 -10.05
CA ARG A 13 13.55 -26.55 -10.75
C ARG A 13 12.96 -25.15 -10.66
N ASN A 14 12.86 -24.49 -11.82
CA ASN A 14 12.00 -23.33 -12.02
C ASN A 14 10.56 -23.80 -11.73
N LEU A 15 10.17 -23.76 -10.45
CA LEU A 15 8.79 -23.89 -10.03
C LEU A 15 8.12 -22.60 -10.48
N GLN A 16 7.55 -22.61 -11.69
CA GLN A 16 6.55 -21.61 -12.06
C GLN A 16 5.40 -21.77 -11.08
N LEU A 17 5.33 -20.84 -10.13
CA LEU A 17 4.26 -20.73 -9.16
C LEU A 17 2.93 -20.63 -9.94
N HIS A 18 2.09 -21.65 -9.83
CA HIS A 18 0.69 -21.52 -10.26
C HIS A 18 -0.08 -20.81 -9.14
N VAL A 19 0.10 -19.49 -9.07
CA VAL A 19 -0.74 -18.64 -8.22
C VAL A 19 -2.12 -18.61 -8.89
N PRO A 20 -3.21 -19.06 -8.22
CA PRO A 20 -4.53 -18.95 -8.78
C PRO A 20 -4.77 -17.50 -9.17
N LYS A 21 -5.11 -17.27 -10.44
CA LYS A 21 -5.38 -15.93 -10.94
C LYS A 21 -6.79 -15.55 -10.47
N TYR A 22 -6.88 -15.03 -9.24
CA TYR A 22 -8.13 -14.50 -8.72
C TYR A 22 -8.52 -13.25 -9.50
N ASP A 23 -9.79 -13.14 -9.86
CA ASP A 23 -10.34 -11.89 -10.37
C ASP A 23 -10.53 -10.93 -9.19
N LEU A 24 -9.75 -9.86 -9.16
CA LEU A 24 -9.79 -8.83 -8.11
C LEU A 24 -10.51 -7.56 -8.56
N ASN A 25 -11.27 -7.60 -9.67
CA ASN A 25 -11.95 -6.43 -10.23
C ASN A 25 -12.96 -5.79 -9.26
N HIS A 26 -13.58 -6.56 -8.35
CA HIS A 26 -14.50 -6.04 -7.32
C HIS A 26 -13.83 -5.81 -5.96
N PHE A 27 -12.50 -5.94 -5.86
CA PHE A 27 -11.74 -5.74 -4.64
C PHE A 27 -11.09 -4.35 -4.62
N GLY A 28 -11.50 -3.53 -3.65
CA GLY A 28 -10.97 -2.21 -3.40
C GLY A 28 -9.96 -2.21 -2.25
N VAL A 29 -8.90 -1.42 -2.40
CA VAL A 29 -7.92 -1.14 -1.35
C VAL A 29 -7.99 0.33 -1.00
N ILE A 30 -8.10 0.65 0.27
CA ILE A 30 -7.96 2.00 0.79
C ILE A 30 -6.60 2.11 1.48
N THR A 31 -5.82 3.12 1.13
CA THR A 31 -4.65 3.50 1.92
C THR A 31 -4.75 4.96 2.34
N VAL A 32 -4.27 5.24 3.56
CA VAL A 32 -4.27 6.58 4.14
C VAL A 32 -2.84 6.98 4.43
N LEU A 33 -2.43 8.12 3.87
CA LEU A 33 -1.13 8.70 4.04
C LEU A 33 -1.25 10.08 4.71
N PHE A 34 -0.51 10.27 5.79
CA PHE A 34 -0.20 11.59 6.32
C PHE A 34 1.25 11.59 6.78
N ASN A 35 1.99 12.66 6.47
CA ASN A 35 3.43 12.74 6.74
C ASN A 35 3.84 14.10 7.31
N PRO A 36 3.40 14.45 8.53
CA PRO A 36 3.62 15.76 9.09
C PRO A 36 5.10 16.11 9.31
N ILE A 37 5.96 15.09 9.46
CA ILE A 37 7.41 15.23 9.67
C ILE A 37 8.19 15.13 8.34
N LYS A 38 7.50 14.90 7.21
CA LYS A 38 8.11 14.75 5.86
C LYS A 38 9.20 13.68 5.77
N TYR A 39 9.02 12.55 6.45
CA TYR A 39 9.92 11.41 6.27
C TYR A 39 9.86 10.90 4.84
N ARG A 40 10.99 10.97 4.13
CA ARG A 40 11.11 10.50 2.74
C ARG A 40 10.69 9.04 2.57
N SER A 41 11.02 8.20 3.54
CA SER A 41 10.70 6.77 3.54
C SER A 41 9.18 6.50 3.43
N ARG A 42 8.32 7.36 3.98
CA ARG A 42 6.86 7.22 3.84
C ARG A 42 6.41 7.27 2.38
N TYR A 43 7.00 8.18 1.60
CA TYR A 43 6.69 8.31 0.17
C TYR A 43 7.28 7.15 -0.64
N GLU A 44 8.49 6.72 -0.29
CA GLU A 44 9.14 5.57 -0.94
C GLU A 44 8.36 4.27 -0.71
N SER A 45 7.89 4.02 0.51
CA SER A 45 6.99 2.90 0.82
C SER A 45 5.68 3.01 0.06
N TYR A 46 5.07 4.19 0.01
CA TYR A 46 3.86 4.41 -0.77
C TYR A 46 4.03 4.04 -2.24
N HIS A 47 5.11 4.49 -2.90
CA HIS A 47 5.31 4.20 -4.32
C HIS A 47 5.48 2.70 -4.58
N LYS A 48 6.19 1.98 -3.70
CA LYS A 48 6.30 0.51 -3.80
C LYS A 48 4.94 -0.17 -3.61
N PHE A 49 4.16 0.29 -2.65
CA PHE A 49 2.82 -0.22 -2.37
C PHE A 49 1.87 0.03 -3.54
N ASP A 50 1.83 1.24 -4.09
CA ASP A 50 1.03 1.62 -5.26
C ASP A 50 1.37 0.77 -6.50
N GLU A 51 2.67 0.58 -6.77
CA GLU A 51 3.13 -0.30 -7.83
C GLU A 51 2.68 -1.74 -7.61
N HIS A 52 2.78 -2.25 -6.38
CA HIS A 52 2.30 -3.59 -6.03
C HIS A 52 0.79 -3.72 -6.24
N MET A 53 -0.02 -2.79 -5.71
CA MET A 53 -1.48 -2.81 -5.86
C MET A 53 -1.89 -2.76 -7.33
N THR A 54 -1.25 -1.89 -8.12
CA THR A 54 -1.47 -1.79 -9.57
C THR A 54 -1.15 -3.11 -10.26
N ARG A 55 -0.03 -3.75 -9.94
CA ARG A 55 0.36 -5.05 -10.50
C ARG A 55 -0.58 -6.18 -10.09
N SER A 56 -1.14 -6.12 -8.90
CA SER A 56 -2.14 -7.08 -8.41
C SER A 56 -3.51 -6.91 -9.06
N GLY A 57 -3.77 -5.77 -9.71
CA GLY A 57 -5.03 -5.51 -10.42
C GLY A 57 -6.19 -5.12 -9.49
N VAL A 58 -5.91 -4.64 -8.28
CA VAL A 58 -6.93 -4.13 -7.36
C VAL A 58 -7.25 -2.66 -7.65
N THR A 59 -8.43 -2.21 -7.24
CA THR A 59 -8.75 -0.77 -7.25
C THR A 59 -8.15 -0.11 -6.00
N LEU A 60 -7.02 0.58 -6.13
CA LEU A 60 -6.45 1.37 -5.05
C LEU A 60 -7.09 2.77 -4.99
N LEU A 61 -7.54 3.18 -3.80
CA LEU A 61 -7.98 4.52 -3.46
C LEU A 61 -7.06 5.09 -2.37
N THR A 62 -6.38 6.19 -2.70
CA THR A 62 -5.39 6.82 -1.82
C THR A 62 -5.95 8.09 -1.21
N VAL A 63 -5.94 8.16 0.11
CA VAL A 63 -6.16 9.40 0.86
C VAL A 63 -4.82 9.98 1.25
N GLU A 64 -4.55 11.22 0.86
CA GLU A 64 -3.46 12.00 1.42
C GLU A 64 -4.03 13.11 2.29
N CYS A 65 -3.60 13.14 3.54
CA CYS A 65 -4.01 14.13 4.51
C CYS A 65 -2.84 15.04 4.89
N ILE A 66 -3.06 16.34 4.80
CA ILE A 66 -2.12 17.37 5.25
C ILE A 66 -2.71 18.17 6.41
N PHE A 67 -1.84 18.87 7.13
CA PHE A 67 -2.20 19.72 8.26
C PHE A 67 -1.74 21.15 7.97
N PRO A 68 -2.61 22.04 7.46
CA PRO A 68 -2.24 23.41 7.11
C PRO A 68 -1.65 24.20 8.30
N GLU A 69 -2.18 23.98 9.50
CA GLU A 69 -1.68 24.60 10.73
C GLU A 69 -0.40 23.95 11.28
N SER A 70 0.20 23.00 10.56
CA SER A 70 1.44 22.34 11.00
C SER A 70 2.58 23.32 11.32
N GLU A 71 2.69 24.43 10.59
CA GLU A 71 3.69 25.46 10.85
C GLU A 71 3.54 26.09 12.24
N THR A 72 2.30 26.27 12.74
CA THR A 72 2.06 26.84 14.08
C THR A 72 2.43 25.87 15.20
N LEU A 73 2.50 24.57 14.88
CA LEU A 73 2.90 23.48 15.76
C LEU A 73 4.39 23.14 15.64
N GLY A 74 5.19 23.96 14.94
CA GLY A 74 6.63 23.75 14.75
C GLY A 74 6.97 22.63 13.76
N LEU A 75 6.00 22.21 12.94
CA LEU A 75 6.17 21.19 11.91
C LEU A 75 6.41 21.83 10.54
N ALA A 76 6.88 21.04 9.58
CA ALA A 76 7.16 21.54 8.24
C ALA A 76 5.88 21.90 7.50
N LYS A 77 5.87 23.02 6.77
CA LYS A 77 4.79 23.39 5.83
C LYS A 77 4.43 22.25 4.90
N GLN A 78 3.15 21.90 4.84
CA GLN A 78 2.69 20.75 4.06
C GLN A 78 2.06 21.15 2.73
N LYS A 79 2.12 20.22 1.78
CA LYS A 79 1.42 20.21 0.51
C LYS A 79 1.14 18.76 0.17
N PHE A 80 0.18 18.49 -0.69
CA PHE A 80 -0.03 17.15 -1.23
C PHE A 80 1.16 16.78 -2.13
N GLU A 81 1.88 15.72 -1.79
CA GLU A 81 3.08 15.24 -2.49
C GLU A 81 2.75 14.04 -3.40
N ILE A 82 1.80 13.21 -2.98
CA ILE A 82 1.48 11.92 -3.64
C ILE A 82 0.27 12.03 -4.56
N THR A 83 -0.80 12.62 -4.05
CA THR A 83 -2.10 12.65 -4.71
C THR A 83 -2.19 13.74 -5.77
N ARG A 84 -3.15 13.57 -6.67
CA ARG A 84 -3.47 14.49 -7.76
C ARG A 84 -4.97 14.73 -7.74
N GLU A 85 -5.40 15.98 -7.69
CA GLU A 85 -6.82 16.36 -7.68
C GLU A 85 -7.58 15.82 -8.90
N SER A 86 -6.90 15.62 -10.03
CA SER A 86 -7.47 15.08 -11.26
C SER A 86 -7.65 13.56 -11.29
N ASP A 87 -7.07 12.80 -10.35
CA ASP A 87 -7.26 11.34 -10.29
C ASP A 87 -8.47 11.03 -9.38
N PRO A 88 -9.55 10.42 -9.90
CA PRO A 88 -10.74 10.11 -9.10
C PRO A 88 -10.49 9.10 -7.97
N ARG A 89 -9.35 8.41 -7.99
CA ARG A 89 -8.92 7.47 -6.94
C ARG A 89 -8.07 8.15 -5.86
N HIS A 90 -7.82 9.44 -5.99
CA HIS A 90 -7.07 10.23 -5.03
C HIS A 90 -8.00 11.16 -4.24
N LEU A 91 -7.84 11.18 -2.93
CA LEU A 91 -8.54 12.10 -2.04
C LEU A 91 -7.50 12.96 -1.31
N GLN A 92 -7.64 14.27 -1.48
CA GLN A 92 -6.86 15.28 -0.79
C GLN A 92 -7.68 15.83 0.37
N ILE A 93 -7.17 15.71 1.59
CA ILE A 93 -7.86 16.16 2.80
C ILE A 93 -6.94 17.07 3.61
N GLU A 94 -7.48 18.18 4.07
CA GLU A 94 -6.86 19.03 5.07
C GLU A 94 -7.53 18.74 6.42
N ALA A 95 -6.73 18.39 7.42
CA ALA A 95 -7.21 18.13 8.77
C ALA A 95 -6.70 19.18 9.77
N PRO A 96 -7.50 19.54 10.78
CA PRO A 96 -7.13 20.58 11.75
C PRO A 96 -6.14 20.09 12.83
N SER A 97 -5.93 18.77 12.97
CA SER A 97 -5.05 18.20 13.99
C SER A 97 -4.49 16.87 13.52
N VAL A 98 -3.34 16.45 14.05
CA VAL A 98 -2.65 15.18 13.75
C VAL A 98 -3.20 13.97 14.53
N LEU A 99 -4.16 14.19 15.44
CA LEU A 99 -4.64 13.16 16.36
C LEU A 99 -5.92 12.47 15.87
N TRP A 100 -5.95 11.12 15.95
CA TRP A 100 -7.16 10.28 15.84
C TRP A 100 -7.99 10.43 14.56
N LEU A 101 -7.33 10.54 13.39
CA LEU A 101 -8.00 10.76 12.10
C LEU A 101 -8.02 9.56 11.16
N LYS A 102 -7.18 8.53 11.34
CA LYS A 102 -7.03 7.46 10.34
C LYS A 102 -8.36 6.76 10.06
N GLU A 103 -9.11 6.38 11.09
CA GLU A 103 -10.40 5.71 10.97
C GLU A 103 -11.44 6.60 10.29
N ASN A 104 -11.44 7.91 10.57
CA ASN A 104 -12.33 8.85 9.90
C ASN A 104 -11.98 9.03 8.42
N LEU A 105 -10.68 9.10 8.08
CA LEU A 105 -10.22 9.18 6.70
C LEU A 105 -10.58 7.90 5.92
N ILE A 106 -10.49 6.72 6.55
CA ILE A 106 -10.96 5.46 5.98
C ILE A 106 -12.47 5.52 5.72
N ASN A 107 -13.26 6.04 6.65
CA ASN A 107 -14.71 6.19 6.46
C ASN A 107 -15.07 7.15 5.32
N ILE A 108 -14.31 8.25 5.15
CA ILE A 108 -14.49 9.18 4.03
C ILE A 108 -14.13 8.50 2.71
N ALA A 109 -13.01 7.77 2.67
CA ALA A 109 -12.56 7.00 1.52
C ALA A 109 -13.55 5.92 1.08
N ALA A 110 -14.08 5.14 2.03
CA ALA A 110 -15.03 4.07 1.74
C ALA A 110 -16.29 4.59 1.02
N LYS A 111 -16.74 5.82 1.33
CA LYS A 111 -17.87 6.47 0.64
C LYS A 111 -17.57 6.95 -0.77
N ARG A 112 -16.29 6.97 -1.18
CA ARG A 112 -15.83 7.40 -2.51
C ARG A 112 -15.39 6.25 -3.40
N LEU A 113 -15.38 5.02 -2.90
CA LEU A 113 -15.08 3.86 -3.71
C LEU A 113 -16.10 3.72 -4.86
N PRO A 114 -15.67 3.22 -6.03
CA PRO A 114 -16.58 2.93 -7.12
C PRO A 114 -17.68 1.94 -6.72
N ALA A 115 -18.88 2.10 -7.27
CA ALA A 115 -20.04 1.26 -6.93
C ALA A 115 -19.88 -0.23 -7.27
N TYR A 116 -18.92 -0.58 -8.13
CA TYR A 116 -18.62 -1.98 -8.47
C TYR A 116 -17.77 -2.70 -7.41
N VAL A 117 -17.22 -1.97 -6.43
CA VAL A 117 -16.41 -2.56 -5.36
C VAL A 117 -17.33 -3.24 -4.34
N GLU A 118 -17.16 -4.55 -4.18
CA GLU A 118 -17.93 -5.38 -3.24
C GLU A 118 -17.16 -5.68 -1.96
N TYR A 119 -15.82 -5.75 -2.06
CA TYR A 119 -14.93 -6.13 -0.97
C TYR A 119 -13.87 -5.05 -0.77
N ILE A 120 -13.59 -4.71 0.48
CA ILE A 120 -12.66 -3.63 0.83
C ILE A 120 -11.63 -4.15 1.83
N ALA A 121 -10.36 -3.83 1.59
CA ALA A 121 -9.33 -3.84 2.61
C ALA A 121 -8.79 -2.42 2.83
N TRP A 122 -8.57 -2.03 4.09
CA TRP A 122 -7.73 -0.88 4.41
C TRP A 122 -6.33 -1.38 4.75
N LEU A 123 -5.32 -0.81 4.10
CA LEU A 123 -3.94 -1.28 4.21
C LEU A 123 -3.01 -0.07 4.41
N ASP A 124 -2.07 -0.20 5.35
CA ASP A 124 -0.98 0.75 5.45
C ASP A 124 -0.03 0.59 4.27
N ALA A 125 0.50 1.70 3.75
CA ALA A 125 1.37 1.69 2.59
C ALA A 125 2.80 1.22 2.89
N ASP A 126 3.10 0.82 4.14
CA ASP A 126 4.39 0.29 4.58
C ASP A 126 4.38 -1.23 4.81
N ILE A 127 3.32 -1.93 4.39
CA ILE A 127 3.26 -3.39 4.36
C ILE A 127 3.81 -3.95 3.06
N GLU A 128 4.36 -5.16 3.13
CA GLU A 128 4.76 -5.96 1.98
C GLU A 128 4.09 -7.34 2.05
N PHE A 129 3.71 -7.89 0.90
CA PHE A 129 3.08 -9.20 0.81
C PHE A 129 4.09 -10.25 0.34
N GLU A 130 4.23 -11.32 1.11
CA GLU A 130 5.01 -12.51 0.73
C GLU A 130 4.05 -13.67 0.42
N VAL A 131 4.29 -14.35 -0.70
CA VAL A 131 3.60 -15.59 -1.02
C VAL A 131 4.43 -16.74 -0.47
N SER A 132 4.04 -17.27 0.68
CA SER A 132 4.64 -18.49 1.23
C SER A 132 3.86 -19.73 0.77
N LEU A 133 4.56 -20.71 0.21
CA LEU A 133 4.01 -22.03 -0.05
C LEU A 133 4.34 -22.92 1.16
N HIS A 134 3.33 -23.28 1.94
CA HIS A 134 3.45 -24.43 2.82
C HIS A 134 3.19 -25.70 1.99
N SER A 135 4.25 -26.43 1.72
CA SER A 135 4.16 -27.85 1.38
C SER A 135 3.54 -28.54 2.59
N PHE A 136 2.32 -29.06 2.45
CA PHE A 136 1.87 -30.09 3.38
C PHE A 136 2.64 -31.37 2.99
N ASP A 137 3.65 -31.71 3.79
CA ASP A 137 4.33 -33.00 3.73
C ASP A 137 3.40 -34.13 4.20
#